data_AF-A0A061GK04-F1
#
_entry.id   AF-A0A061GK04-F1
#
_cell.length_a   1.000
_cell.length_b   1.000
_cell.length_c   1.000
_cell.angle_alpha   90.00
_cell.angle_beta   90.00
_cell.angle_gamma   90.00
#
_symmetry.space_group_name_H-M   'P 1'
#
loop_
_entity.id
_entity.type
_entity.pdbx_description
1 polymer ?
#
loop_
_entity_poly.entity_id
_entity_poly.type
_entity_poly.pdbx_seq_one_letter_code
_entity_poly.pdbx_strand_id
1 'polypeptide(L)'
;MNIAVGARAGVFDDLFAGNFLGRDSDIVFDYRQKVTRSFEYLQGDYYIAPAFMDKVVCHIVKNFLAHLLNVKIPLILAIWGGKGQGKSFQTELIFQAMGIEPVIMSAGELESERAGEPGKLIRERYSYLSLFTMP
;
A
#
# COMPACT_ATOMS: atom_id res chain seq x y z
N MET A 1 28.28 -11.47 -1.18
CA MET A 1 27.85 -10.31 -2.00
C MET A 1 27.23 -9.30 -1.05
N ASN A 2 27.81 -8.10 -0.95
CA ASN A 2 27.47 -7.04 0.00
C ASN A 2 26.06 -6.47 -0.26
N ILE A 3 25.10 -6.66 0.63
CA ILE A 3 23.77 -5.99 0.58
C ILE A 3 23.48 -5.23 1.90
N ALA A 4 24.41 -5.18 2.85
CA ALA A 4 24.28 -4.37 4.05
C ALA A 4 25.27 -3.19 4.02
N VAL A 5 24.93 -2.14 3.27
CA VAL A 5 25.48 -0.79 3.49
C VAL A 5 24.33 0.16 3.82
N GLY A 6 23.53 -0.24 4.82
CA GLY A 6 22.88 0.70 5.73
C GLY A 6 23.83 0.90 6.91
N ALA A 7 23.96 2.13 7.40
CA ALA A 7 24.93 2.50 8.44
C ALA A 7 24.81 1.57 9.66
N ARG A 8 25.89 0.87 9.99
CA ARG A 8 25.97 0.06 11.20
C ARG A 8 25.78 0.95 12.42
N ALA A 9 24.89 0.54 13.32
CA ALA A 9 24.75 1.17 14.64
C ALA A 9 26.11 1.18 15.35
N GLY A 10 26.54 2.36 15.79
CA GLY A 10 27.79 2.55 16.54
C GLY A 10 28.76 3.61 15.99
N VAL A 11 28.42 4.34 14.93
CA VAL A 11 29.22 5.48 14.45
C VAL A 11 28.42 6.78 14.59
N PHE A 12 29.09 7.81 15.13
CA PHE A 12 28.63 9.15 15.49
C PHE A 12 27.67 9.79 14.46
N ASP A 13 26.38 9.50 14.52
CA ASP A 13 25.35 10.37 13.95
C ASP A 13 23.94 10.12 14.52
N ASP A 14 23.87 9.74 15.80
CA ASP A 14 22.60 9.63 16.55
C ASP A 14 21.92 11.02 16.78
N LEU A 15 22.59 12.12 16.44
CA LEU A 15 22.05 13.47 16.60
C LEU A 15 21.13 13.90 15.44
N PHE A 16 21.32 13.34 14.23
CA PHE A 16 20.52 13.67 13.04
C PHE A 16 19.60 12.53 12.59
N ALA A 17 19.90 11.28 12.96
CA ALA A 17 19.04 10.12 12.70
C ALA A 17 18.18 9.80 13.94
N GLY A 18 17.13 10.59 14.17
CA GLY A 18 16.16 10.29 15.23
C GLY A 18 15.57 8.88 15.11
N ASN A 19 15.16 8.30 16.25
CA ASN A 19 14.65 6.93 16.41
C ASN A 19 13.40 6.56 15.60
N PHE A 20 12.90 7.44 14.73
CA PHE A 20 11.61 7.28 14.08
C PHE A 20 11.65 7.33 12.53
N LEU A 21 12.70 7.90 11.92
CA LEU A 21 12.67 8.20 10.47
C LEU A 21 13.95 7.88 9.68
N GLY A 22 14.96 7.26 10.30
CA GLY A 22 16.29 7.13 9.67
C GLY A 22 16.84 5.73 9.45
N ARG A 23 16.35 4.70 10.17
CA ARG A 23 16.98 3.36 10.14
C ARG A 23 16.31 2.37 9.19
N ASP A 24 14.98 2.33 9.18
CA ASP A 24 14.25 1.35 8.39
C ASP A 24 13.11 2.05 7.63
N SER A 25 13.32 2.29 6.33
CA SER A 25 12.25 2.74 5.42
C SER A 25 11.27 1.61 5.09
N ASP A 26 11.50 0.42 5.63
CA ASP A 26 10.71 -0.78 5.39
C ASP A 26 9.70 -0.98 6.53
N ILE A 27 8.64 -0.17 6.49
CA ILE A 27 7.38 -0.28 7.26
C ILE A 27 6.65 -1.62 7.07
N VAL A 28 7.31 -2.65 6.55
CA VAL A 28 6.78 -3.95 6.13
C VAL A 28 7.23 -5.06 7.06
N PHE A 29 8.31 -4.85 7.83
CA PHE A 29 8.89 -5.91 8.66
C PHE A 29 7.98 -6.38 9.81
N ASP A 30 7.28 -5.46 10.49
CA ASP A 30 6.31 -5.81 11.55
C ASP A 30 4.94 -6.28 11.02
N TYR A 31 4.73 -6.22 9.70
CA TYR A 31 3.41 -6.39 9.06
C TYR A 31 3.22 -7.72 8.34
N ARG A 32 4.24 -8.60 8.34
CA ARG A 32 4.17 -9.92 7.66
C ARG A 32 3.08 -10.86 8.20
N GLN A 33 2.45 -10.57 9.35
CA GLN A 33 1.48 -11.47 10.00
C GLN A 33 0.00 -11.05 9.87
N LYS A 34 -0.32 -9.80 9.48
CA LYS A 34 -1.70 -9.38 9.22
C LYS A 34 -1.85 -8.97 7.76
N VAL A 35 -2.67 -9.71 7.01
CA VAL A 35 -2.85 -9.54 5.57
C VAL A 35 -3.64 -8.27 5.24
N THR A 36 -4.49 -7.81 6.16
CA THR A 36 -5.26 -6.57 6.09
C THR A 36 -4.66 -5.50 7.02
N ARG A 37 -4.59 -4.25 6.55
CA ARG A 37 -4.21 -3.09 7.37
C ARG A 37 -5.45 -2.46 8.01
N SER A 38 -5.44 -2.31 9.33
CA SER A 38 -6.37 -1.43 10.05
C SER A 38 -5.74 -0.03 10.20
N PHE A 39 -6.50 1.01 9.88
CA PHE A 39 -6.01 2.41 9.85
C PHE A 39 -6.27 3.17 11.16
N GLU A 40 -6.38 2.48 12.30
CA GLU A 40 -6.73 3.06 13.61
C GLU A 40 -5.73 4.12 14.12
N TYR A 41 -4.51 4.14 13.58
CA TYR A 41 -3.43 5.06 13.93
C TYR A 41 -3.49 6.41 13.20
N LEU A 42 -4.28 6.53 12.13
CA LEU A 42 -4.49 7.80 11.42
C LEU A 42 -5.55 8.62 12.17
N GLN A 43 -5.13 9.25 13.27
CA GLN A 43 -5.95 10.17 14.06
C GLN A 43 -5.54 11.61 13.73
N GLY A 44 -6.33 12.29 12.89
CA GLY A 44 -6.10 13.70 12.56
C GLY A 44 -6.89 14.17 11.33
N ASP A 45 -7.11 15.49 11.24
CA ASP A 45 -7.77 16.15 10.10
C ASP A 45 -6.79 16.32 8.94
N TYR A 46 -6.53 15.24 8.20
CA TYR A 46 -5.68 15.27 7.03
C TYR A 46 -6.45 15.72 5.79
N TYR A 47 -5.86 16.63 5.02
CA TYR A 47 -6.43 17.05 3.75
C TYR A 47 -6.23 15.99 2.66
N ILE A 48 -7.32 15.59 2.02
CA ILE A 48 -7.31 14.73 0.83
C ILE A 48 -7.65 15.61 -0.37
N ALA A 49 -6.86 15.55 -1.44
CA ALA A 49 -7.17 16.29 -2.65
C ALA A 49 -8.48 15.76 -3.27
N PRO A 50 -9.53 16.58 -3.45
CA PRO A 50 -10.84 16.11 -3.93
C PRO A 50 -10.77 15.42 -5.29
N ALA A 51 -9.97 15.96 -6.21
CA ALA A 51 -9.76 15.35 -7.53
C ALA A 51 -9.09 13.97 -7.46
N PHE A 52 -8.26 13.73 -6.44
CA PHE A 52 -7.63 12.43 -6.22
C PHE A 52 -8.62 11.43 -5.61
N MET A 53 -9.37 11.88 -4.59
CA MET A 53 -10.44 11.10 -3.96
C MET A 53 -11.47 10.63 -5.00
N ASP A 54 -11.97 11.54 -5.83
CA ASP A 54 -12.96 11.22 -6.86
C ASP A 54 -12.46 10.12 -7.81
N LYS A 55 -11.19 10.15 -8.20
CA LYS A 55 -10.63 9.13 -9.11
C LYS A 55 -10.52 7.76 -8.46
N VAL A 56 -10.04 7.69 -7.23
CA VAL A 56 -9.88 6.43 -6.49
C VAL A 56 -11.24 5.84 -6.14
N VAL A 57 -12.13 6.65 -5.54
CA VAL A 57 -13.47 6.21 -5.13
C VAL A 57 -14.29 5.77 -6.35
N CYS A 58 -14.29 6.56 -7.43
CA CYS A 58 -15.03 6.22 -8.64
C CYS A 58 -14.51 4.92 -9.27
N HIS A 59 -13.19 4.66 -9.24
CA HIS A 59 -12.62 3.40 -9.74
C HIS A 59 -13.11 2.20 -8.93
N ILE A 60 -13.10 2.30 -7.60
CA ILE A 60 -13.55 1.22 -6.71
C ILE A 60 -15.04 0.95 -6.94
N VAL A 61 -15.88 1.99 -6.86
CA VAL A 61 -17.34 1.88 -7.01
C VAL A 61 -17.72 1.33 -8.39
N LYS A 62 -17.06 1.78 -9.46
CA LYS A 62 -17.29 1.24 -10.80
C LYS A 62 -17.01 -0.25 -10.88
N ASN A 63 -15.93 -0.74 -10.27
CA ASN A 63 -15.61 -2.15 -10.28
C ASN A 63 -16.66 -3.00 -9.54
N PHE A 64 -17.22 -2.50 -8.44
CA PHE A 64 -18.34 -3.18 -7.75
C PHE A 64 -19.63 -3.18 -8.58
N LEU A 65 -19.92 -2.09 -9.30
CA LEU A 65 -21.11 -1.95 -10.14
C LEU A 65 -20.93 -2.49 -11.56
N ALA A 66 -19.79 -3.12 -11.87
CA ALA A 66 -19.45 -3.55 -13.22
C ALA A 66 -20.44 -4.56 -13.82
N HIS A 67 -21.12 -5.35 -12.98
CA HIS A 67 -22.16 -6.28 -13.41
C HIS A 67 -23.45 -5.59 -13.88
N LEU A 68 -23.70 -4.35 -13.43
CA LEU A 68 -24.86 -3.54 -13.81
C LEU A 68 -24.54 -2.62 -14.99
N LEU A 69 -23.29 -2.18 -15.06
CA LEU A 69 -22.79 -1.32 -16.10
C LEU A 69 -22.33 -2.20 -17.27
N ASN A 70 -23.11 -2.25 -18.36
CA ASN A 70 -22.77 -3.01 -19.57
C ASN A 70 -21.62 -2.36 -20.37
N VAL A 71 -20.52 -2.01 -19.68
CA VAL A 71 -19.37 -1.27 -20.17
C VAL A 71 -18.11 -1.92 -19.61
N LYS A 72 -17.06 -1.98 -20.42
CA LYS A 72 -15.75 -2.49 -19.98
C LYS A 72 -15.10 -1.51 -19.01
N ILE A 73 -14.89 -1.95 -17.76
CA ILE A 73 -14.27 -1.16 -16.69
C ILE A 73 -12.83 -1.66 -16.46
N PRO A 74 -11.84 -0.76 -16.30
CA PRO A 74 -10.48 -1.17 -15.97
C PRO A 74 -10.43 -1.69 -14.52
N LEU A 75 -9.86 -2.89 -14.33
CA LEU A 75 -9.68 -3.48 -13.00
C LEU A 75 -8.54 -2.81 -12.21
N ILE A 76 -7.47 -2.43 -12.92
CA ILE A 76 -6.25 -1.88 -12.32
C ILE A 76 -6.25 -0.36 -12.44
N LEU A 77 -6.01 0.33 -11.32
CA LEU A 77 -5.76 1.77 -11.27
C LEU A 77 -4.27 2.01 -10.96
N ALA A 78 -3.56 2.67 -11.89
CA ALA A 78 -2.18 3.08 -11.67
C ALA A 78 -2.12 4.53 -11.20
N ILE A 79 -1.50 4.77 -10.05
CA ILE A 79 -1.34 6.10 -9.47
C ILE A 79 0.13 6.53 -9.61
N TRP A 80 0.38 7.55 -10.42
CA TRP A 80 1.72 8.10 -10.66
C TRP A 80 1.83 9.58 -10.26
N GLY A 81 3.05 10.10 -10.16
CA GLY A 81 3.31 11.52 -9.87
C GLY A 81 4.64 11.73 -9.16
N GLY A 82 5.01 12.99 -8.92
CA GLY A 82 6.28 13.36 -8.28
C GLY A 82 6.50 12.74 -6.89
N LYS A 83 7.77 12.61 -6.48
CA LYS A 83 8.14 12.22 -5.12
C LYS A 83 7.63 13.28 -4.12
N GLY A 84 7.26 12.87 -2.91
CA GLY A 84 6.78 13.78 -1.87
C GLY A 84 5.31 14.24 -1.98
N GLN A 85 4.56 13.82 -3.00
CA GLN A 85 3.14 14.19 -3.20
C GLN A 85 2.16 13.40 -2.33
N GLY A 86 2.65 12.56 -1.41
CA GLY A 86 1.80 11.78 -0.50
C GLY A 86 0.85 10.80 -1.19
N LYS A 87 1.17 10.26 -2.38
CA LYS A 87 0.27 9.38 -3.15
C LYS A 87 -0.21 8.16 -2.34
N SER A 88 0.73 7.44 -1.73
CA SER A 88 0.41 6.29 -0.88
C SER A 88 -0.38 6.71 0.35
N PHE A 89 0.04 7.80 1.01
CA PHE A 89 -0.61 8.33 2.20
C PHE A 89 -2.06 8.79 1.95
N GLN A 90 -2.31 9.54 0.87
CA GLN A 90 -3.66 9.93 0.46
C GLN A 90 -4.53 8.73 0.11
N THR A 91 -3.93 7.67 -0.46
CA THR A 91 -4.66 6.42 -0.76
C THR A 91 -5.08 5.71 0.53
N GLU A 92 -4.21 5.65 1.54
CA GLU A 92 -4.53 5.10 2.86
C GLU A 92 -5.65 5.89 3.57
N LEU A 93 -5.61 7.23 3.51
CA LEU A 93 -6.67 8.08 4.06
C LEU A 93 -8.03 7.84 3.38
N ILE A 94 -8.05 7.65 2.06
CA ILE A 94 -9.30 7.33 1.33
C ILE A 94 -9.85 5.97 1.76
N PHE A 95 -8.99 4.95 1.89
CA PHE A 95 -9.43 3.63 2.34
C PHE A 95 -9.98 3.67 3.78
N GLN A 96 -9.34 4.41 4.67
CA GLN A 96 -9.84 4.66 6.02
C GLN A 96 -11.21 5.36 5.98
N ALA A 97 -11.35 6.43 5.18
CA ALA A 97 -12.61 7.17 5.06
C ALA A 97 -13.75 6.32 4.49
N MET A 98 -13.44 5.35 3.63
CA MET A 98 -14.41 4.40 3.08
C MET A 98 -14.65 3.16 3.96
N GLY A 99 -13.86 2.96 5.02
CA GLY A 99 -13.91 1.74 5.83
C GLY A 99 -13.48 0.48 5.08
N ILE A 100 -12.59 0.61 4.10
CA ILE A 100 -12.06 -0.51 3.31
C ILE A 100 -10.77 -1.01 3.97
N GLU A 101 -10.63 -2.33 4.10
CA GLU A 101 -9.39 -2.97 4.55
C GLU A 101 -8.56 -3.44 3.34
N PRO A 102 -7.51 -2.70 2.91
CA PRO A 102 -6.71 -3.09 1.77
C PRO A 102 -5.69 -4.17 2.14
N VAL A 103 -5.38 -5.03 1.17
CA VAL A 103 -4.21 -5.90 1.21
C VAL A 103 -3.05 -5.16 0.55
N ILE A 104 -2.03 -4.84 1.35
CA ILE A 104 -0.89 -4.03 0.90
C ILE A 104 0.28 -4.94 0.53
N MET A 105 0.96 -4.61 -0.56
CA MET A 105 2.16 -5.28 -1.05
C MET A 105 3.31 -4.28 -1.15
N SER A 106 4.50 -4.66 -0.68
CA SER A 106 5.72 -3.85 -0.87
C SER A 106 6.39 -4.18 -2.18
N ALA A 107 7.10 -3.21 -2.76
CA ALA A 107 7.94 -3.45 -3.93
C ALA A 107 9.00 -4.53 -3.64
N GLY A 108 9.59 -4.53 -2.44
CA GLY A 108 10.58 -5.53 -2.05
C GLY A 108 10.02 -6.95 -1.90
N GLU A 109 8.72 -7.13 -1.68
CA GLU A 109 8.08 -8.45 -1.69
C GLU A 109 7.93 -9.03 -3.10
N LEU A 110 7.98 -8.16 -4.11
CA LEU A 110 7.90 -8.53 -5.53
C LEU A 110 9.29 -8.67 -6.17
N GLU A 111 10.35 -8.34 -5.44
CA GLU A 111 11.74 -8.49 -5.85
C GLU A 111 12.28 -9.85 -5.38
N SER A 112 12.05 -10.90 -6.17
CA SER A 112 12.65 -12.22 -5.94
C SER A 112 13.53 -12.63 -7.13
N GLU A 113 14.71 -13.20 -6.82
CA GLU A 113 15.62 -13.80 -7.80
C GLU A 113 15.03 -15.09 -8.41
N ARG A 114 14.03 -15.69 -7.77
CA ARG A 114 13.38 -16.91 -8.24
C ARG A 114 12.21 -16.58 -9.17
N ALA A 115 12.30 -17.07 -10.40
CA ALA A 115 11.23 -16.93 -11.38
C ALA A 115 9.91 -17.53 -10.87
N GLY A 116 8.82 -16.74 -10.94
CA GLY A 116 7.46 -17.18 -10.66
C GLY A 116 6.94 -16.93 -9.23
N GLU A 117 7.81 -16.72 -8.25
CA GLU A 117 7.41 -16.33 -6.89
C GLU A 117 6.57 -15.03 -6.85
N PRO A 118 6.92 -13.93 -7.55
CA PRO A 118 6.12 -12.70 -7.48
C PRO A 118 4.73 -12.86 -8.10
N GLY A 119 4.62 -13.66 -9.17
CA GLY A 119 3.33 -13.94 -9.81
C GLY A 119 2.41 -14.77 -8.92
N LYS A 120 2.98 -15.72 -8.17
CA LYS A 120 2.23 -16.54 -7.19
C LYS A 120 1.74 -15.68 -6.03
N LEU A 121 2.58 -14.81 -5.48
CA LEU A 121 2.23 -13.92 -4.37
C LEU A 121 1.04 -13.01 -4.70
N ILE A 122 1.05 -12.38 -5.88
CA ILE A 122 -0.05 -11.52 -6.34
C ILE A 122 -1.36 -12.31 -6.43
N ARG A 123 -1.31 -13.54 -6.97
CA ARG A 123 -2.50 -14.40 -7.08
C ARG A 123 -3.03 -14.81 -5.72
N GLU A 124 -2.15 -15.20 -4.79
CA GLU A 124 -2.56 -15.60 -3.45
C GLU A 124 -3.23 -14.46 -2.69
N ARG A 125 -2.66 -13.24 -2.75
CA ARG A 125 -3.24 -12.06 -2.10
C ARG A 125 -4.55 -11.62 -2.75
N TYR A 126 -4.65 -11.70 -4.08
CA TYR A 126 -5.90 -11.42 -4.79
C TYR A 126 -7.00 -12.41 -4.42
N SER A 127 -6.69 -13.71 -4.38
CA SER A 127 -7.62 -14.76 -3.96
C SER A 127 -8.06 -14.58 -2.50
N TYR A 128 -7.13 -14.26 -1.60
CA TYR A 128 -7.43 -13.99 -0.20
C TYR A 128 -8.44 -12.85 -0.04
N LEU A 129 -8.25 -11.75 -0.75
CA LEU A 129 -9.17 -10.62 -0.72
C LEU A 129 -10.56 -11.02 -1.24
N SER A 130 -10.62 -11.77 -2.35
CA SER A 130 -11.90 -12.19 -2.94
C SER A 130 -12.74 -13.05 -1.99
N LEU A 131 -12.10 -13.91 -1.19
CA LEU A 131 -12.76 -14.77 -0.21
C LEU A 131 -13.32 -13.97 0.98
N PHE A 132 -12.61 -12.92 1.42
CA PHE A 132 -13.06 -12.09 2.53
C PHE A 132 -14.17 -11.10 2.14
N THR A 133 -14.25 -10.72 0.86
CA THR A 133 -15.26 -9.78 0.36
C THR A 133 -16.60 -10.42 -0.05
N MET A 134 -16.72 -11.76 0.00
CA MET A 134 -17.98 -12.45 -0.25
C MET A 134 -18.73 -12.68 1.09
N PRO A 135 -19.95 -12.14 1.26
CA PRO A 135 -20.82 -12.51 2.38
C PRO A 135 -21.33 -13.96 2.26
#